data_AF-A0A257NDX2-F1
#
_entry.id   AF-A0A257NDX2-F1
#
_cell.length_a   1.000
_cell.length_b   1.000
_cell.length_c   1.000
_cell.angle_alpha   90.00
_cell.angle_beta   90.00
_cell.angle_gamma   90.00
#
_symmetry.space_group_name_H-M   'P 1'
#
loop_
_entity.id
_entity.type
_entity.pdbx_description
1 polymer ?
#
loop_
_entity_poly.entity_id
_entity_poly.type
_entity_poly.pdbx_seq_one_letter_code
_entity_poly.pdbx_strand_id
1 'polypeptide(L)'
;MKILVFEYITGGGFNKQELPDSLANEGRLMLQALLDNLRSYAENGNESCIELVVMLDNRFIGSINTAGFDTVIIKPEQNSHDEFARLVQFCDAIWPIAPEFEGILQELCQTVELLGKRLLTSPASAVALTGNKFNTYQRLKQHHIATVPTRMFTNVGWDSDIQYLAQELDESNSANLTCKIEQWLVKPVDGVGCADSYILTDRKDFEQIHSRKGHYVIQPHLQGKKTSLSCLFKQGIGWLLCANLQQFDIINQQYHLSKIIVNHYSDLSEYQNLVDNIARALPELWGYAGIDLIETPEQRFVLEINPRLTTSFVGINAALGINVAENILQLLKGKPTLNAVYNQSITIKVKQNESD
;
A
#
# COMPACT_ATOMS: atom_id res chain seq x y z
N MET A 1 3.90 23.57 -13.37
CA MET A 1 3.49 22.18 -13.64
C MET A 1 2.19 21.95 -12.91
N LYS A 2 1.12 21.60 -13.63
CA LYS A 2 -0.19 21.36 -13.06
C LYS A 2 -0.36 19.90 -12.68
N ILE A 3 -0.66 19.62 -11.41
CA ILE A 3 -0.75 18.28 -10.85
C ILE A 3 -2.19 18.00 -10.42
N LEU A 4 -2.77 16.90 -10.91
CA LEU A 4 -4.01 16.36 -10.37
C LEU A 4 -3.70 15.40 -9.23
N VAL A 5 -4.22 15.68 -8.04
CA VAL A 5 -4.24 14.76 -6.91
C VAL A 5 -5.62 14.13 -6.81
N PHE A 6 -5.66 12.80 -6.80
CA PHE A 6 -6.90 12.04 -6.71
C PHE A 6 -6.73 10.88 -5.74
N GLU A 7 -7.32 11.00 -4.55
CA GLU A 7 -7.48 9.87 -3.64
C GLU A 7 -8.89 9.28 -3.88
N TYR A 8 -8.98 8.00 -4.21
CA TYR A 8 -10.19 7.38 -4.74
C TYR A 8 -11.38 7.47 -3.79
N ILE A 9 -11.16 7.24 -2.49
CA ILE A 9 -12.24 7.21 -1.51
C ILE A 9 -12.83 8.61 -1.29
N THR A 10 -11.96 9.57 -0.99
CA THR A 10 -12.31 10.97 -0.70
C THR A 10 -12.55 11.79 -1.95
N GLY A 11 -12.15 11.33 -3.13
CA GLY A 11 -12.32 11.99 -4.42
C GLY A 11 -13.55 11.52 -5.20
N GLY A 12 -14.36 10.62 -4.64
CA GLY A 12 -15.68 10.27 -5.20
C GLY A 12 -15.78 8.89 -5.85
N GLY A 13 -14.83 7.98 -5.63
CA GLY A 13 -14.94 6.58 -6.07
C GLY A 13 -16.16 5.83 -5.51
N PHE A 14 -16.67 6.30 -4.36
CA PHE A 14 -17.89 5.80 -3.72
C PHE A 14 -19.03 6.85 -3.74
N ASN A 15 -18.99 7.88 -4.60
CA ASN A 15 -19.95 9.00 -4.56
C ASN A 15 -21.42 8.58 -4.80
N LYS A 16 -21.63 7.40 -5.39
CA LYS A 16 -22.95 6.82 -5.70
C LYS A 16 -23.44 5.79 -4.67
N GLN A 17 -22.68 5.51 -3.63
CA GLN A 17 -22.99 4.47 -2.65
C GLN A 17 -22.59 4.87 -1.22
N GLU A 18 -23.02 4.07 -0.25
CA GLU A 18 -22.56 4.25 1.13
C GLU A 18 -21.05 4.05 1.22
N LEU A 19 -20.41 4.90 2.03
CA LEU A 19 -18.98 4.91 2.18
C LEU A 19 -18.62 4.26 3.52
N PRO A 20 -17.82 3.18 3.53
CA PRO A 20 -17.37 2.58 4.79
C PRO A 20 -16.49 3.54 5.59
N ASP A 21 -16.81 3.75 6.87
CA ASP A 21 -16.12 4.72 7.74
C ASP A 21 -14.61 4.46 7.88
N SER A 22 -14.20 3.19 7.91
CA SER A 22 -12.79 2.83 7.98
C SER A 22 -12.01 3.30 6.75
N LEU A 23 -12.54 3.05 5.55
CA LEU A 23 -11.94 3.51 4.29
C LEU A 23 -11.96 5.03 4.19
N ALA A 24 -13.05 5.67 4.63
CA ALA A 24 -13.19 7.12 4.65
C ALA A 24 -12.10 7.78 5.50
N ASN A 25 -11.86 7.25 6.71
CA ASN A 25 -10.88 7.83 7.62
C ASN A 25 -9.45 7.68 7.09
N GLU A 26 -9.08 6.49 6.59
CA GLU A 26 -7.74 6.25 6.03
C GLU A 26 -7.48 7.10 4.78
N GLY A 27 -8.43 7.14 3.84
CA GLY A 27 -8.34 7.99 2.63
C GLY A 27 -8.19 9.47 2.99
N ARG A 28 -8.97 9.96 3.96
CA ARG A 28 -8.88 11.34 4.46
C ARG A 28 -7.50 11.66 5.03
N LEU A 29 -6.97 10.80 5.90
CA LEU A 29 -5.65 11.02 6.51
C LEU A 29 -4.55 11.05 5.45
N MET A 30 -4.58 10.13 4.48
CA MET A 30 -3.60 10.08 3.39
C MET A 30 -3.69 11.31 2.48
N LEU A 31 -4.89 11.71 2.05
CA LEU A 31 -5.06 12.89 1.20
C LEU A 31 -4.62 14.16 1.95
N GLN A 32 -5.04 14.35 3.20
CA GLN A 32 -4.64 15.49 4.01
C GLN A 32 -3.11 15.59 4.15
N ALA A 33 -2.44 14.48 4.49
CA ALA A 33 -0.99 14.45 4.61
C ALA A 33 -0.27 14.78 3.29
N LEU A 34 -0.80 14.30 2.16
CA LEU A 34 -0.23 14.61 0.84
C LEU A 34 -0.38 16.10 0.51
N LEU A 35 -1.56 16.66 0.75
CA LEU A 35 -1.83 18.08 0.55
C LEU A 35 -0.95 18.97 1.43
N ASP A 36 -0.69 18.57 2.68
CA ASP A 36 0.21 19.30 3.58
C ASP A 36 1.67 19.26 3.11
N ASN A 37 2.13 18.10 2.63
CA ASN A 37 3.46 17.95 2.02
C ASN A 37 3.59 18.85 0.78
N LEU A 38 2.60 18.85 -0.11
CA LEU A 38 2.61 19.67 -1.32
C LEU A 38 2.50 21.17 -1.02
N ARG A 39 1.72 21.56 0.01
CA ARG A 39 1.64 22.96 0.47
C ARG A 39 2.99 23.45 0.97
N SER A 40 3.62 22.69 1.86
CA SER A 40 4.94 23.03 2.38
C SER A 40 5.99 23.13 1.26
N TYR A 41 5.93 22.24 0.26
CA TYR A 41 6.81 22.32 -0.91
C TYR A 41 6.59 23.60 -1.73
N ALA A 42 5.34 24.01 -1.93
CA ALA A 42 5.00 25.23 -2.68
C ALA A 42 5.42 26.52 -1.93
N GLU A 43 5.32 26.53 -0.60
CA GLU A 43 5.68 27.69 0.24
C GLU A 43 7.20 27.90 0.37
N ASN A 44 8.00 26.84 0.32
CA ASN A 44 9.46 26.89 0.51
C ASN A 44 10.25 27.51 -0.66
N GLY A 45 9.59 28.14 -1.64
CA GLY A 45 10.24 28.86 -2.73
C GLY A 45 11.04 28.00 -3.70
N ASN A 46 10.80 26.67 -3.71
CA ASN A 46 11.41 25.76 -4.66
C ASN A 46 11.06 26.17 -6.11
N GLU A 47 12.04 26.12 -7.01
CA GLU A 47 12.06 26.71 -8.37
C GLU A 47 10.94 26.24 -9.34
N SER A 48 10.02 25.38 -8.90
CA SER A 48 8.93 24.86 -9.73
C SER A 48 7.59 25.27 -9.14
N CYS A 49 6.98 26.30 -9.74
CA CYS A 49 5.58 26.64 -9.46
C CYS A 49 4.71 25.42 -9.84
N ILE A 50 4.17 24.76 -8.82
CA ILE A 50 3.18 23.71 -8.97
C ILE A 50 1.79 24.31 -8.80
N GLU A 51 0.88 23.95 -9.70
CA GLU A 51 -0.54 24.23 -9.57
C GLU A 51 -1.22 22.91 -9.20
N LEU A 52 -2.03 22.89 -8.14
CA LEU A 52 -2.69 21.68 -7.69
C LEU A 52 -4.18 21.71 -8.02
N VAL A 53 -4.65 20.62 -8.61
CA VAL A 53 -6.07 20.31 -8.74
C VAL A 53 -6.37 19.11 -7.85
N VAL A 54 -7.41 19.20 -7.03
CA VAL A 54 -7.83 18.13 -6.12
C VAL A 54 -9.27 17.75 -6.44
N MET A 55 -9.52 16.47 -6.67
CA MET A 55 -10.89 15.94 -6.70
C MET A 55 -11.35 15.63 -5.27
N LEU A 56 -12.54 16.08 -4.91
CA LEU A 56 -13.09 15.89 -3.57
C LEU A 56 -14.58 15.56 -3.65
N ASP A 57 -14.98 14.44 -3.06
CA ASP A 57 -16.38 14.07 -2.84
C ASP A 57 -17.04 15.11 -1.91
N ASN A 58 -18.26 15.52 -2.26
CA ASN A 58 -19.08 16.47 -1.51
C ASN A 58 -19.13 16.21 0.01
N ARG A 59 -19.10 14.94 0.43
CA ARG A 59 -19.13 14.54 1.85
C ARG A 59 -17.91 14.99 2.65
N PHE A 60 -16.79 15.31 1.99
CA PHE A 60 -15.54 15.71 2.64
C PHE A 60 -15.29 17.23 2.65
N ILE A 61 -16.25 18.03 2.20
CA ILE A 61 -16.14 19.50 2.28
C ILE A 61 -15.97 19.91 3.75
N GLY A 62 -14.90 20.65 4.02
CA GLY A 62 -14.55 21.12 5.36
C GLY A 62 -13.84 20.10 6.25
N SER A 63 -13.76 18.83 5.87
CA SER A 63 -13.01 17.81 6.62
C SER A 63 -11.57 17.61 6.11
N ILE A 64 -11.28 18.10 4.90
CA ILE A 64 -9.94 18.14 4.28
C ILE A 64 -9.62 19.59 3.92
N ASN A 65 -8.43 20.05 4.32
CA ASN A 65 -7.96 21.39 4.02
C ASN A 65 -7.39 21.45 2.60
N THR A 66 -8.22 21.86 1.64
CA THR A 66 -7.82 22.12 0.25
C THR A 66 -7.54 23.60 -0.03
N ALA A 67 -7.41 24.44 1.00
CA ALA A 67 -7.15 25.86 0.83
C ALA A 67 -5.83 26.09 0.06
N GLY A 68 -5.90 26.99 -0.92
CA GLY A 68 -4.79 27.29 -1.84
C GLY A 68 -4.74 26.40 -3.08
N PHE A 69 -5.65 25.42 -3.24
CA PHE A 69 -5.69 24.50 -4.39
C PHE A 69 -7.01 24.59 -5.15
N ASP A 70 -6.96 24.31 -6.46
CA ASP A 70 -8.16 24.20 -7.31
C ASP A 70 -8.92 22.92 -6.91
N THR A 71 -10.06 23.04 -6.22
CA THR A 71 -10.84 21.88 -5.78
C THR A 71 -12.02 21.64 -6.69
N VAL A 72 -12.14 20.42 -7.24
CA VAL A 72 -13.28 19.97 -8.04
C VAL A 72 -14.16 19.07 -7.18
N ILE A 73 -15.35 19.57 -6.84
CA ILE A 73 -16.31 18.82 -6.02
C ILE A 73 -17.04 17.79 -6.86
N ILE A 74 -17.03 16.54 -6.42
CA ILE A 74 -17.73 15.41 -7.03
C ILE A 74 -19.03 15.14 -6.25
N LYS A 75 -20.15 15.30 -6.93
CA LYS A 75 -21.51 15.08 -6.38
C LYS A 75 -22.03 13.68 -6.72
N PRO A 76 -23.08 13.18 -6.02
CA PRO A 76 -23.62 11.84 -6.26
C PRO A 76 -24.09 11.57 -7.70
N GLU A 77 -24.50 12.60 -8.42
CA GLU A 77 -25.03 12.49 -9.78
C GLU A 77 -23.92 12.38 -10.84
N GLN A 78 -22.68 12.75 -10.48
CA GLN A 78 -21.53 12.72 -11.39
C GLN A 78 -20.90 11.34 -11.44
N ASN A 79 -20.22 11.02 -12.54
CA ASN A 79 -19.35 9.87 -12.63
C ASN A 79 -17.91 10.30 -12.31
N SER A 80 -17.35 9.79 -11.21
CA SER A 80 -16.00 10.14 -10.77
C SER A 80 -14.91 9.70 -11.76
N HIS A 81 -15.09 8.58 -12.46
CA HIS A 81 -14.14 8.13 -13.48
C HIS A 81 -14.14 9.05 -14.71
N ASP A 82 -15.31 9.52 -15.15
CA ASP A 82 -15.43 10.45 -16.28
C ASP A 82 -14.81 11.82 -15.92
N GLU A 83 -15.06 12.31 -14.70
CA GLU A 83 -14.46 13.55 -14.19
C GLU A 83 -12.94 13.41 -14.03
N PHE A 84 -12.45 12.27 -13.53
CA PHE A 84 -11.02 11.97 -13.47
C PHE A 84 -10.40 12.01 -14.86
N ALA A 85 -10.94 11.27 -15.82
CA ALA A 85 -10.43 11.25 -17.20
C ALA A 85 -10.45 12.64 -17.85
N ARG A 86 -11.50 13.43 -17.61
CA ARG A 86 -11.58 14.82 -18.05
C ARG A 86 -10.46 15.67 -17.45
N LEU A 87 -10.24 15.60 -16.14
CA LEU A 87 -9.22 16.39 -15.45
C LEU A 87 -7.79 15.99 -15.81
N VAL A 88 -7.55 14.69 -16.06
CA VAL A 88 -6.25 14.17 -16.52
C VAL A 88 -5.79 14.91 -17.79
N GLN A 89 -6.71 15.19 -18.73
CA GLN A 89 -6.38 15.89 -19.98
C GLN A 89 -5.83 17.30 -19.75
N PHE A 90 -6.26 17.99 -18.68
CA PHE A 90 -5.88 19.37 -18.37
C PHE A 90 -4.69 19.52 -17.42
N CYS A 91 -4.13 18.42 -16.94
CA CYS A 91 -2.99 18.43 -16.04
C CYS A 91 -1.73 17.88 -16.73
N ASP A 92 -0.55 18.21 -16.20
CA ASP A 92 0.74 17.74 -16.70
C ASP A 92 1.14 16.40 -16.06
N ALA A 93 0.82 16.24 -14.78
CA ALA A 93 1.12 15.05 -13.99
C ALA A 93 -0.05 14.68 -13.07
N ILE A 94 -0.21 13.39 -12.78
CA ILE A 94 -1.34 12.84 -12.04
C ILE A 94 -0.80 11.98 -10.90
N TRP A 95 -1.32 12.21 -9.71
CA TRP A 95 -1.02 11.42 -8.52
C TRP A 95 -2.30 10.72 -8.03
N PRO A 96 -2.61 9.53 -8.58
CA PRO A 96 -3.70 8.73 -8.07
C PRO A 96 -3.26 7.98 -6.80
N ILE A 97 -4.14 7.94 -5.81
CA ILE A 97 -4.07 7.09 -4.63
C ILE A 97 -5.38 6.32 -4.61
N ALA A 98 -5.32 5.01 -4.79
CA ALA A 98 -6.52 4.20 -4.86
C ALA A 98 -6.20 2.79 -4.37
N PRO A 99 -7.19 2.06 -3.85
CA PRO A 99 -6.97 0.66 -3.53
C PRO A 99 -6.61 -0.19 -4.76
N GLU A 100 -5.89 -1.29 -4.54
CA GLU A 100 -5.51 -2.24 -5.59
C GLU A 100 -6.63 -3.26 -5.93
N PHE A 101 -7.64 -3.41 -5.08
CA PHE A 101 -8.73 -4.37 -5.31
C PHE A 101 -9.52 -4.03 -6.58
N GLU A 102 -10.02 -5.07 -7.25
CA GLU A 102 -10.81 -4.95 -8.48
C GLU A 102 -10.09 -4.18 -9.61
N GLY A 103 -8.76 -4.01 -9.51
CA GLY A 103 -7.98 -3.30 -10.51
C GLY A 103 -8.15 -1.78 -10.50
N ILE A 104 -8.77 -1.18 -9.48
CA ILE A 104 -9.09 0.27 -9.45
C ILE A 104 -7.84 1.12 -9.72
N LEU A 105 -6.78 0.97 -8.93
CA LEU A 105 -5.55 1.74 -9.13
C LEU A 105 -4.91 1.45 -10.50
N GLN A 106 -4.99 0.22 -10.98
CA GLN A 106 -4.46 -0.17 -12.28
C GLN A 106 -5.18 0.59 -13.40
N GLU A 107 -6.52 0.61 -13.41
CA GLU A 107 -7.32 1.30 -14.42
C GLU A 107 -7.07 2.82 -14.43
N LEU A 108 -6.91 3.42 -13.24
CA LEU A 108 -6.55 4.84 -13.12
C LEU A 108 -5.17 5.10 -13.75
N CYS A 109 -4.16 4.28 -13.43
CA CYS A 109 -2.84 4.40 -14.03
C CYS A 109 -2.87 4.19 -15.55
N GLN A 110 -3.61 3.20 -16.05
CA GLN A 110 -3.78 2.95 -17.48
C GLN A 110 -4.41 4.15 -18.19
N THR A 111 -5.42 4.76 -17.59
CA THR A 111 -6.08 5.95 -18.14
C THR A 111 -5.09 7.11 -18.31
N VAL A 112 -4.23 7.34 -17.30
CA VAL A 112 -3.19 8.38 -17.36
C VAL A 112 -2.14 8.09 -18.44
N GLU A 113 -1.69 6.83 -18.54
CA GLU A 113 -0.73 6.38 -19.55
C GLU A 113 -1.29 6.50 -20.97
N LEU A 114 -2.54 6.08 -21.21
CA LEU A 114 -3.23 6.17 -22.49
C LEU A 114 -3.40 7.62 -22.97
N LEU A 115 -3.61 8.55 -22.03
CA LEU A 115 -3.70 9.98 -22.31
C LEU A 115 -2.32 10.66 -22.42
N GLY A 116 -1.22 9.90 -22.35
CA GLY A 116 0.14 10.40 -22.49
C GLY A 116 0.57 11.34 -21.36
N LYS A 117 -0.08 11.24 -20.19
CA LYS A 117 0.20 12.07 -19.02
C LYS A 117 1.19 11.39 -18.09
N ARG A 118 1.84 12.18 -17.24
CA ARG A 118 2.85 11.68 -16.31
C ARG A 118 2.20 11.13 -15.05
N LEU A 119 2.54 9.90 -14.67
CA LEU A 119 2.20 9.35 -13.35
C LEU A 119 3.21 9.79 -12.29
N LEU A 120 2.71 10.18 -11.11
CA LEU A 120 3.49 10.41 -9.88
C LEU A 120 3.39 9.22 -8.91
N THR A 121 3.17 8.03 -9.47
CA THR A 121 3.15 6.75 -8.78
C THR A 121 3.66 5.67 -9.73
N SER A 122 3.64 4.41 -9.30
CA SER A 122 4.04 3.28 -10.13
C SER A 122 3.16 3.13 -11.38
N PRO A 123 3.73 2.73 -12.53
CA PRO A 123 2.98 2.51 -13.77
C PRO A 123 1.96 1.38 -13.60
N ALA A 124 0.97 1.32 -14.50
CA ALA A 124 -0.10 0.34 -14.42
C ALA A 124 0.40 -1.12 -14.42
N SER A 125 1.50 -1.40 -15.12
CA SER A 125 2.13 -2.72 -15.16
C SER A 125 2.69 -3.15 -13.80
N ALA A 126 3.34 -2.24 -13.08
CA ALA A 126 3.82 -2.48 -11.73
C ALA A 126 2.64 -2.67 -10.77
N VAL A 127 1.60 -1.82 -10.89
CA VAL A 127 0.39 -1.93 -10.08
C VAL A 127 -0.32 -3.27 -10.28
N ALA A 128 -0.47 -3.71 -11.54
CA ALA A 128 -1.09 -4.99 -11.87
C ALA A 128 -0.31 -6.18 -11.31
N LEU A 129 1.02 -6.11 -11.36
CA LEU A 129 1.90 -7.14 -10.82
C LEU A 129 1.78 -7.22 -9.30
N THR A 130 1.92 -6.10 -8.60
CA THR A 130 1.99 -6.09 -7.14
C THR A 130 0.62 -6.17 -6.47
N GLY A 131 -0.43 -5.71 -7.15
CA GLY A 131 -1.83 -5.83 -6.72
C GLY A 131 -2.33 -7.28 -6.71
N ASN A 132 -1.64 -8.22 -7.37
CA ASN A 132 -1.93 -9.65 -7.29
C ASN A 132 -0.91 -10.36 -6.40
N LYS A 133 -1.34 -10.82 -5.22
CA LYS A 133 -0.49 -11.43 -4.19
C LYS A 133 0.26 -12.67 -4.69
N PHE A 134 -0.35 -13.46 -5.56
CA PHE A 134 0.31 -14.64 -6.13
C PHE A 134 1.39 -14.26 -7.13
N ASN A 135 1.13 -13.28 -8.02
CA ASN A 135 2.14 -12.80 -8.96
C ASN A 135 3.32 -12.13 -8.23
N THR A 136 3.05 -11.35 -7.18
CA THR A 136 4.07 -10.77 -6.29
C THR A 136 4.96 -11.86 -5.70
N TYR A 137 4.35 -12.89 -5.08
CA TYR A 137 5.07 -14.04 -4.53
C TYR A 137 5.94 -14.72 -5.61
N GLN A 138 5.39 -14.98 -6.80
CA GLN A 138 6.14 -15.62 -7.89
C GLN A 138 7.36 -14.78 -8.32
N ARG A 139 7.19 -13.47 -8.47
CA ARG A 139 8.30 -12.57 -8.82
C ARG A 139 9.38 -12.55 -7.74
N LEU A 140 8.99 -12.42 -6.47
CA LEU A 140 9.95 -12.42 -5.36
C LEU A 140 10.72 -13.74 -5.26
N LYS A 141 10.02 -14.87 -5.41
CA LYS A 141 10.62 -16.21 -5.40
C LYS A 141 11.62 -16.40 -6.55
N GLN A 142 11.30 -15.96 -7.77
CA GLN A 142 12.22 -16.01 -8.92
C GLN A 142 13.53 -15.25 -8.66
N HIS A 143 13.48 -14.19 -7.85
CA HIS A 143 14.62 -13.38 -7.47
C HIS A 143 15.27 -13.80 -6.14
N HIS A 144 14.88 -14.95 -5.58
CA HIS A 144 15.39 -15.47 -4.30
C HIS A 144 15.21 -14.49 -3.13
N ILE A 145 14.13 -13.71 -3.16
CA ILE A 145 13.74 -12.84 -2.05
C ILE A 145 12.83 -13.63 -1.12
N ALA A 146 13.18 -13.65 0.17
CA ALA A 146 12.37 -14.26 1.22
C ALA A 146 10.93 -13.71 1.18
N THR A 147 9.96 -14.57 0.92
CA THR A 147 8.53 -14.22 0.85
C THR A 147 7.70 -15.36 1.43
N VAL A 148 6.51 -15.03 1.94
CA VAL A 148 5.62 -16.03 2.52
C VAL A 148 5.12 -16.97 1.42
N PRO A 149 5.30 -18.31 1.54
CA PRO A 149 4.82 -19.25 0.55
C PRO A 149 3.33 -19.09 0.28
N THR A 150 2.99 -18.96 -1.00
CA THR A 150 1.65 -18.57 -1.44
C THR A 150 1.17 -19.49 -2.54
N ARG A 151 -0.09 -19.96 -2.44
CA ARG A 151 -0.73 -20.72 -3.51
C ARG A 151 -2.14 -20.23 -3.77
N MET A 152 -2.60 -20.38 -5.01
CA MET A 152 -3.99 -20.15 -5.38
C MET A 152 -4.90 -21.16 -4.66
N PHE A 153 -5.92 -20.67 -3.96
CA PHE A 153 -6.84 -21.46 -3.14
C PHE A 153 -7.91 -22.21 -3.95
N THR A 154 -8.00 -21.96 -5.27
CA THR A 154 -9.01 -22.58 -6.15
C THR A 154 -8.73 -24.07 -6.45
N ASN A 155 -7.49 -24.54 -6.25
CA ASN A 155 -7.04 -25.89 -6.60
C ASN A 155 -6.40 -26.62 -5.40
N VAL A 156 -6.87 -26.36 -4.18
CA VAL A 156 -6.25 -26.85 -2.95
C VAL A 156 -7.11 -27.97 -2.35
N GLY A 157 -6.55 -29.17 -2.24
CA GLY A 157 -7.04 -30.25 -1.40
C GLY A 157 -6.41 -30.16 -0.01
N TRP A 158 -7.22 -30.32 1.04
CA TRP A 158 -6.80 -30.22 2.44
C TRP A 158 -5.56 -31.08 2.75
N ASP A 159 -5.48 -32.31 2.24
CA ASP A 159 -4.41 -33.25 2.59
C ASP A 159 -3.13 -33.12 1.75
N SER A 160 -3.23 -32.77 0.45
CA SER A 160 -2.08 -32.73 -0.47
C SER A 160 -1.35 -31.38 -0.49
N ASP A 161 -2.08 -30.28 -0.39
CA ASP A 161 -1.53 -28.95 -0.69
C ASP A 161 -1.04 -28.20 0.56
N ILE A 162 -1.62 -28.50 1.72
CA ILE A 162 -1.12 -28.06 3.04
C ILE A 162 0.25 -28.66 3.32
N GLN A 163 0.46 -29.94 2.98
CA GLN A 163 1.77 -30.60 3.14
C GLN A 163 2.84 -29.97 2.25
N TYR A 164 2.51 -29.64 0.99
CA TYR A 164 3.45 -29.00 0.08
C TYR A 164 3.85 -27.59 0.52
N LEU A 165 2.88 -26.78 0.99
CA LEU A 165 3.17 -25.44 1.52
C LEU A 165 4.04 -25.50 2.78
N ALA A 166 3.82 -26.49 3.65
CA ALA A 166 4.67 -26.72 4.81
C ALA A 166 6.11 -27.12 4.41
N GLN A 167 6.25 -27.99 3.40
CA GLN A 167 7.56 -28.40 2.88
C GLN A 167 8.34 -27.24 2.25
N GLU A 168 7.68 -26.34 1.51
CA GLU A 168 8.37 -25.20 0.89
C GLU A 168 8.98 -24.24 1.94
N LEU A 169 8.33 -24.10 3.10
CA LEU A 169 8.90 -23.35 4.21
C LEU A 169 10.16 -24.00 4.76
N ASP A 170 10.17 -25.33 4.92
CA ASP A 170 11.34 -26.09 5.39
C ASP A 170 12.53 -25.97 4.41
N GLU A 171 12.27 -26.01 3.10
CA GLU A 171 13.30 -25.90 2.05
C GLU A 171 13.91 -24.48 1.93
N SER A 172 13.21 -23.44 2.39
CA SER A 172 13.67 -22.05 2.32
C SER A 172 14.77 -21.67 3.33
N ASN A 173 15.45 -22.65 3.95
CA ASN A 173 16.44 -22.46 5.01
C ASN A 173 15.90 -21.78 6.28
N SER A 174 14.60 -21.93 6.55
CA SER A 174 14.04 -21.73 7.88
C SER A 174 14.42 -22.90 8.79
N ALA A 175 15.72 -23.17 8.94
CA ALA A 175 16.27 -24.30 9.69
C ALA A 175 16.05 -24.11 11.20
N ASN A 176 14.79 -24.29 11.62
CA ASN A 176 14.23 -24.54 12.96
C ASN A 176 12.71 -24.32 13.01
N LEU A 177 12.03 -24.01 11.89
CA LEU A 177 10.57 -24.01 11.79
C LEU A 177 9.99 -25.44 11.66
N THR A 178 10.48 -26.38 12.48
CA THR A 178 9.74 -27.58 12.91
C THR A 178 8.54 -27.21 13.81
N CYS A 179 7.91 -26.08 13.56
CA CYS A 179 6.62 -25.72 14.10
C CYS A 179 5.61 -26.35 13.16
N LYS A 180 4.83 -27.33 13.62
CA LYS A 180 3.65 -27.77 12.86
C LYS A 180 2.85 -26.51 12.53
N ILE A 181 2.73 -26.19 11.26
CA ILE A 181 1.89 -25.07 10.82
C ILE A 181 0.46 -25.55 11.03
N GLU A 182 -0.08 -25.21 12.19
CA GLU A 182 -1.44 -25.59 12.60
C GLU A 182 -2.48 -24.57 12.10
N GLN A 183 -2.02 -23.42 11.58
CA GLN A 183 -2.89 -22.35 11.14
C GLN A 183 -2.51 -21.84 9.75
N TRP A 184 -3.53 -21.54 8.97
CA TRP A 184 -3.40 -21.02 7.61
C TRP A 184 -4.13 -19.70 7.50
N LEU A 185 -3.71 -18.85 6.57
CA LEU A 185 -4.37 -17.61 6.25
C LEU A 185 -4.89 -17.69 4.81
N VAL A 186 -6.19 -17.46 4.62
CA VAL A 186 -6.78 -17.30 3.29
C VAL A 186 -7.22 -15.86 3.10
N LYS A 187 -6.84 -15.27 1.97
CA LYS A 187 -7.16 -13.88 1.60
C LYS A 187 -7.43 -13.75 0.11
N PRO A 188 -8.24 -12.78 -0.33
CA PRO A 188 -8.39 -12.45 -1.75
C PRO A 188 -7.03 -12.23 -2.43
N VAL A 189 -6.95 -12.67 -3.69
CA VAL A 189 -5.71 -12.59 -4.48
C VAL A 189 -5.30 -11.13 -4.73
N ASP A 190 -6.26 -10.26 -5.01
CA ASP A 190 -6.18 -8.80 -4.96
C ASP A 190 -6.87 -8.31 -3.67
N GLY A 191 -6.84 -7.02 -3.33
CA GLY A 191 -7.40 -6.56 -2.05
C GLY A 191 -6.59 -5.47 -1.36
N VAL A 192 -7.23 -4.73 -0.46
CA VAL A 192 -6.55 -3.81 0.46
C VAL A 192 -6.96 -4.07 1.90
N GLY A 193 -6.01 -3.90 2.82
CA GLY A 193 -6.25 -4.14 4.24
C GLY A 193 -6.53 -5.62 4.54
N CYS A 194 -7.11 -5.87 5.71
CA CYS A 194 -7.22 -7.21 6.27
C CYS A 194 -8.67 -7.74 6.41
N ALA A 195 -9.67 -6.97 5.97
CA ALA A 195 -11.08 -7.25 6.21
C ALA A 195 -11.59 -8.58 5.63
N ASP A 196 -10.92 -9.11 4.60
CA ASP A 196 -11.24 -10.41 3.98
C ASP A 196 -10.13 -11.45 4.19
N SER A 197 -9.32 -11.30 5.23
CA SER A 197 -8.30 -12.29 5.62
C SER A 197 -8.84 -13.20 6.72
N TYR A 198 -8.85 -14.51 6.48
CA TYR A 198 -9.42 -15.52 7.38
C TYR A 198 -8.33 -16.46 7.89
N ILE A 199 -8.22 -16.59 9.20
CA ILE A 199 -7.39 -17.63 9.83
C ILE A 199 -8.19 -18.93 9.77
N LEU A 200 -7.60 -19.98 9.19
CA LEU A 200 -8.14 -21.33 9.18
C LEU A 200 -7.40 -22.16 10.22
N THR A 201 -8.15 -22.79 11.11
CA THR A 201 -7.62 -23.65 12.18
C THR A 201 -8.03 -25.11 12.01
N ASP A 202 -9.12 -25.36 11.27
CA ASP A 202 -9.59 -26.71 11.00
C ASP A 202 -10.16 -26.87 9.58
N ARG A 203 -10.58 -28.10 9.28
CA ARG A 203 -11.15 -28.47 7.99
C ARG A 203 -12.50 -27.79 7.71
N LYS A 204 -13.28 -27.45 8.73
CA LYS A 204 -14.57 -26.77 8.55
C LYS A 204 -14.36 -25.33 8.10
N ASP A 205 -13.38 -24.64 8.69
CA ASP A 205 -12.99 -23.29 8.26
C ASP A 205 -12.61 -23.31 6.77
N PHE A 206 -11.84 -24.33 6.35
CA PHE A 206 -11.45 -24.52 4.96
C PHE A 206 -12.65 -24.75 4.03
N GLU A 207 -13.54 -25.68 4.37
CA GLU A 207 -14.74 -25.99 3.57
C GLU A 207 -15.65 -24.75 3.44
N GLN A 208 -15.77 -23.95 4.50
CA GLN A 208 -16.55 -22.71 4.47
C GLN A 208 -15.97 -21.70 3.48
N ILE A 209 -14.66 -21.44 3.51
CA ILE A 209 -14.05 -20.48 2.58
C ILE A 209 -14.02 -21.04 1.15
N HIS A 210 -13.80 -22.34 0.98
CA HIS A 210 -13.77 -22.98 -0.34
C HIS A 210 -15.12 -22.91 -1.07
N SER A 211 -16.22 -22.83 -0.31
CA SER A 211 -17.55 -22.64 -0.87
C SER A 211 -17.81 -21.21 -1.41
N ARG A 212 -16.96 -20.24 -1.07
CA ARG A 212 -17.13 -18.84 -1.48
C ARG A 212 -16.67 -18.63 -2.92
N LYS A 213 -17.36 -17.73 -3.62
CA LYS A 213 -16.95 -17.28 -4.96
C LYS A 213 -15.81 -16.27 -4.83
N GLY A 214 -14.83 -16.35 -5.73
CA GLY A 214 -13.72 -15.41 -5.81
C GLY A 214 -12.38 -16.11 -6.02
N HIS A 215 -11.34 -15.30 -6.21
CA HIS A 215 -9.97 -15.77 -6.32
C HIS A 215 -9.24 -15.48 -5.03
N TYR A 216 -8.85 -16.54 -4.33
CA TYR A 216 -8.16 -16.46 -3.06
C TYR A 216 -6.78 -17.07 -3.15
N VAL A 217 -5.90 -16.67 -2.25
CA VAL A 217 -4.64 -17.32 -1.96
C VAL A 217 -4.64 -17.88 -0.55
N ILE A 218 -3.92 -18.97 -0.35
CA ILE A 218 -3.60 -19.55 0.95
C ILE A 218 -2.13 -19.37 1.24
N GLN A 219 -1.84 -18.98 2.48
CA GLN A 219 -0.51 -18.77 3.03
C GLN A 219 -0.40 -19.42 4.41
N PRO A 220 0.78 -19.88 4.84
CA PRO A 220 1.00 -20.28 6.21
C PRO A 220 0.81 -19.08 7.15
N HIS A 221 0.13 -19.30 8.28
CA HIS A 221 -0.05 -18.24 9.27
C HIS A 221 1.23 -18.09 10.12
N LEU A 222 2.18 -17.30 9.61
CA LEU A 222 3.47 -17.08 10.26
C LEU A 222 3.35 -16.22 11.53
N GLN A 223 3.92 -16.75 12.62
CA GLN A 223 4.13 -15.99 13.85
C GLN A 223 5.36 -15.10 13.69
N GLY A 224 5.27 -13.85 14.17
CA GLY A 224 6.32 -12.85 13.98
C GLY A 224 5.81 -11.43 14.09
N LYS A 225 6.73 -10.47 14.13
CA LYS A 225 6.38 -9.04 14.10
C LYS A 225 5.83 -8.69 12.72
N LYS A 226 4.76 -7.89 12.68
CA LYS A 226 4.20 -7.38 11.43
C LYS A 226 4.72 -5.96 11.25
N THR A 227 5.61 -5.77 10.30
CA THR A 227 6.25 -4.48 10.02
C THR A 227 6.03 -4.07 8.58
N SER A 228 6.34 -2.83 8.26
CA SER A 228 6.37 -2.38 6.88
C SER A 228 7.49 -1.40 6.63
N LEU A 229 7.98 -1.37 5.40
CA LEU A 229 8.97 -0.40 4.96
C LEU A 229 8.28 0.67 4.11
N SER A 230 8.56 1.92 4.38
CA SER A 230 8.22 3.05 3.51
C SER A 230 9.40 3.31 2.59
N CYS A 231 9.22 3.19 1.27
CA CYS A 231 10.32 3.28 0.32
C CYS A 231 9.97 4.19 -0.87
N LEU A 232 11.01 4.73 -1.51
CA LEU A 232 10.93 5.30 -2.85
C LEU A 232 11.62 4.38 -3.85
N PHE A 233 11.10 4.28 -5.07
CA PHE A 233 11.69 3.48 -6.14
C PHE A 233 11.79 4.28 -7.44
N LYS A 234 12.81 3.98 -8.24
CA LYS A 234 12.94 4.43 -9.62
C LYS A 234 13.95 3.56 -10.35
N GLN A 235 13.51 2.92 -11.44
CA GLN A 235 14.39 2.27 -12.43
C GLN A 235 15.38 1.27 -11.79
N GLY A 236 14.87 0.39 -10.92
CA GLY A 236 15.70 -0.63 -10.27
C GLY A 236 16.52 -0.15 -9.07
N ILE A 237 16.35 1.10 -8.63
CA ILE A 237 16.95 1.66 -7.42
C ILE A 237 15.85 1.90 -6.39
N GLY A 238 16.10 1.50 -5.15
CA GLY A 238 15.21 1.73 -4.01
C GLY A 238 15.89 2.59 -2.94
N TRP A 239 15.14 3.49 -2.33
CA TRP A 239 15.55 4.28 -1.19
C TRP A 239 14.62 4.04 -0.01
N LEU A 240 15.18 3.55 1.10
CA LEU A 240 14.43 3.31 2.31
C LEU A 240 14.22 4.62 3.09
N LEU A 241 12.98 4.90 3.48
CA LEU A 241 12.63 6.06 4.31
C LEU A 241 12.60 5.68 5.79
N CYS A 242 11.81 4.66 6.14
CA CYS A 242 11.68 4.16 7.51
C CYS A 242 11.07 2.77 7.56
N ALA A 243 11.25 2.11 8.70
CA ALA A 243 10.55 0.89 9.07
C ALA A 243 9.46 1.20 10.11
N ASN A 244 8.27 0.65 9.91
CA ASN A 244 7.07 0.89 10.71
C ASN A 244 6.62 -0.42 11.36
N LEU A 245 6.05 -0.34 12.57
CA LEU A 245 5.42 -1.49 13.23
C LEU A 245 3.90 -1.41 13.09
N GLN A 246 3.28 -2.50 12.63
CA GLN A 246 1.84 -2.63 12.50
C GLN A 246 1.30 -3.50 13.65
N GLN A 247 0.26 -2.99 14.33
CA GLN A 247 -0.42 -3.69 15.41
C GLN A 247 -1.82 -4.05 14.96
N PHE A 248 -2.19 -5.30 15.20
CA PHE A 248 -3.48 -5.84 14.77
C PHE A 248 -4.21 -6.47 15.95
N ASP A 249 -5.53 -6.32 15.93
CA ASP A 249 -6.45 -7.11 16.74
C ASP A 249 -6.99 -8.26 15.88
N ILE A 250 -7.25 -9.42 16.50
CA ILE A 250 -7.93 -10.53 15.84
C ILE A 250 -9.36 -10.58 16.37
N ILE A 251 -10.33 -10.35 15.49
CA ILE A 251 -11.75 -10.37 15.81
C ILE A 251 -12.41 -11.33 14.82
N ASN A 252 -13.16 -12.31 15.33
CA ASN A 252 -13.85 -13.31 14.50
C ASN A 252 -12.95 -14.00 13.46
N GLN A 253 -11.72 -14.37 13.87
CA GLN A 253 -10.69 -14.99 13.01
C GLN A 253 -10.16 -14.10 11.87
N GLN A 254 -10.39 -12.79 11.95
CA GLN A 254 -9.91 -11.82 10.96
C GLN A 254 -8.98 -10.79 11.60
N TYR A 255 -8.02 -10.33 10.80
CA TYR A 255 -7.10 -9.27 11.20
C TYR A 255 -7.75 -7.91 11.04
N HIS A 256 -7.62 -7.07 12.07
CA HIS A 256 -8.01 -5.67 12.02
C HIS A 256 -6.83 -4.82 12.44
N LEU A 257 -6.35 -3.98 11.52
CA LEU A 257 -5.28 -3.04 11.81
C LEU A 257 -5.78 -2.02 12.85
N SER A 258 -5.14 -1.98 14.01
CA SER A 258 -5.54 -1.10 15.11
C SER A 258 -4.66 0.16 15.14
N LYS A 259 -3.35 -0.03 14.97
CA LYS A 259 -2.36 1.03 15.10
C LYS A 259 -1.12 0.79 14.24
N ILE A 260 -0.54 1.87 13.75
CA ILE A 260 0.78 1.89 13.13
C ILE A 260 1.72 2.77 13.98
N ILE A 261 2.94 2.29 14.21
CA ILE A 261 4.04 3.09 14.76
C ILE A 261 5.03 3.33 13.63
N VAL A 262 4.99 4.53 13.07
CA VAL A 262 5.90 5.00 12.00
C VAL A 262 7.28 5.26 12.58
N ASN A 263 8.33 4.87 11.84
CA ASN A 263 9.72 4.98 12.27
C ASN A 263 9.95 4.28 13.63
N HIS A 264 9.56 3.00 13.70
CA HIS A 264 9.69 2.17 14.90
C HIS A 264 11.14 1.77 15.18
N TYR A 265 11.90 1.47 14.11
CA TYR A 265 13.32 1.15 14.21
C TYR A 265 14.15 2.31 13.69
N SER A 266 15.17 2.70 14.47
CA SER A 266 16.14 3.73 14.08
C SER A 266 17.30 3.17 13.26
N ASP A 267 17.64 1.89 13.43
CA ASP A 267 18.62 1.20 12.58
C ASP A 267 17.91 0.54 11.40
N LEU A 268 18.24 1.03 10.21
CA LEU A 268 17.66 0.59 8.94
C LEU A 268 18.63 -0.26 8.11
N SER A 269 19.84 -0.50 8.60
CA SER A 269 20.95 -1.12 7.84
C SER A 269 20.59 -2.51 7.31
N GLU A 270 19.85 -3.29 8.10
CA GLU A 270 19.42 -4.64 7.72
C GLU A 270 18.38 -4.65 6.58
N TYR A 271 17.63 -3.57 6.40
CA TYR A 271 16.55 -3.51 5.41
C TYR A 271 17.00 -2.95 4.05
N GLN A 272 18.09 -2.17 3.98
CA GLN A 272 18.51 -1.57 2.70
C GLN A 272 18.86 -2.64 1.66
N ASN A 273 19.54 -3.72 2.07
CA ASN A 273 19.83 -4.84 1.17
C ASN A 273 18.56 -5.50 0.62
N LEU A 274 17.50 -5.60 1.44
CA LEU A 274 16.21 -6.11 1.01
C LEU A 274 15.56 -5.15 0.00
N VAL A 275 15.57 -3.85 0.26
CA VAL A 275 15.04 -2.82 -0.64
C VAL A 275 15.79 -2.83 -1.99
N ASP A 276 17.10 -2.98 -1.99
CA ASP A 276 17.90 -3.09 -3.22
C ASP A 276 17.58 -4.35 -4.02
N ASN A 277 17.35 -5.48 -3.34
CA ASN A 277 16.91 -6.72 -3.99
C ASN A 277 15.51 -6.57 -4.61
N ILE A 278 14.56 -5.98 -3.87
CA ILE A 278 13.20 -5.69 -4.35
C ILE A 278 13.25 -4.76 -5.56
N ALA A 279 14.04 -3.68 -5.51
CA ALA A 279 14.17 -2.75 -6.62
C ALA A 279 14.69 -3.46 -7.88
N ARG A 280 15.68 -4.35 -7.75
CA ARG A 280 16.19 -5.17 -8.88
C ARG A 280 15.17 -6.19 -9.39
N ALA A 281 14.34 -6.75 -8.52
CA ALA A 281 13.29 -7.70 -8.89
C ALA A 281 12.08 -7.03 -9.57
N LEU A 282 11.84 -5.76 -9.25
CA LEU A 282 10.72 -4.96 -9.71
C LEU A 282 11.21 -3.60 -10.22
N PRO A 283 12.00 -3.57 -11.31
CA PRO A 283 12.52 -2.32 -11.87
C PRO A 283 11.41 -1.35 -12.32
N GLU A 284 10.20 -1.87 -12.55
CA GLU A 284 8.99 -1.11 -12.87
C GLU A 284 8.42 -0.29 -11.70
N LEU A 285 8.77 -0.58 -10.45
CA LEU A 285 8.33 0.24 -9.31
C LEU A 285 8.85 1.67 -9.44
N TRP A 286 7.95 2.62 -9.21
CA TRP A 286 8.24 4.04 -9.30
C TRP A 286 7.52 4.83 -8.22
N GLY A 287 8.19 5.83 -7.66
CA GLY A 287 7.63 6.68 -6.63
C GLY A 287 7.56 5.96 -5.28
N TYR A 288 6.53 6.23 -4.49
CA TYR A 288 6.39 5.64 -3.16
C TYR A 288 5.78 4.23 -3.26
N ALA A 289 6.34 3.29 -2.51
CA ALA A 289 5.71 2.00 -2.24
C ALA A 289 5.91 1.57 -0.80
N GLY A 290 4.89 0.93 -0.22
CA GLY A 290 4.93 0.28 1.09
C GLY A 290 5.22 -1.20 0.95
N ILE A 291 6.19 -1.73 1.69
CA ILE A 291 6.54 -3.16 1.69
C ILE A 291 6.11 -3.78 3.02
N ASP A 292 5.10 -4.65 3.02
CA ASP A 292 4.66 -5.32 4.25
C ASP A 292 5.50 -6.57 4.50
N LEU A 293 5.91 -6.76 5.75
CA LEU A 293 6.81 -7.83 6.19
C LEU A 293 6.20 -8.63 7.35
N ILE A 294 6.53 -9.91 7.41
CA ILE A 294 6.47 -10.71 8.63
C ILE A 294 7.90 -11.06 9.05
N GLU A 295 8.28 -10.64 10.25
CA GLU A 295 9.64 -10.83 10.77
C GLU A 295 9.66 -11.85 11.89
N THR A 296 10.46 -12.90 11.71
CA THR A 296 10.89 -13.83 12.75
C THR A 296 12.30 -13.44 13.21
N PRO A 297 12.82 -14.02 14.31
CA PRO A 297 14.22 -13.81 14.68
C PRO A 297 15.21 -14.18 13.56
N GLU A 298 14.87 -15.18 12.75
CA GLU A 298 15.72 -15.74 11.70
C GLU A 298 15.59 -15.00 10.37
N GLN A 299 14.40 -14.57 9.99
CA GLN A 299 14.13 -14.14 8.62
C GLN A 299 13.07 -13.04 8.54
N ARG A 300 13.22 -12.17 7.54
CA ARG A 300 12.23 -11.16 7.16
C ARG A 300 11.54 -11.62 5.88
N PHE A 301 10.27 -11.98 5.96
CA PHE A 301 9.48 -12.43 4.82
C PHE A 301 8.71 -11.24 4.24
N VAL A 302 8.90 -10.95 2.97
CA VAL A 302 8.06 -10.01 2.23
C VAL A 302 6.68 -10.64 2.05
N LEU A 303 5.66 -9.97 2.59
CA LEU A 303 4.27 -10.40 2.53
C LEU A 303 3.58 -9.78 1.31
N GLU A 304 3.62 -8.46 1.20
CA GLU A 304 2.92 -7.66 0.18
C GLU A 304 3.73 -6.43 -0.22
N ILE A 305 3.47 -5.91 -1.42
CA ILE A 305 4.06 -4.68 -1.95
C ILE A 305 2.90 -3.79 -2.43
N ASN A 306 2.74 -2.64 -1.79
CA ASN A 306 1.70 -1.67 -2.06
C ASN A 306 2.30 -0.53 -2.91
N PRO A 307 2.05 -0.48 -4.22
CA PRO A 307 2.67 0.46 -5.18
C PRO A 307 2.04 1.87 -5.13
N ARG A 308 1.70 2.33 -3.92
CA ARG A 308 0.99 3.58 -3.63
C ARG A 308 1.29 4.03 -2.21
N LEU A 309 0.82 5.25 -1.87
CA LEU A 309 0.80 5.70 -0.48
C LEU A 309 0.01 4.72 0.40
N THR A 310 0.59 4.39 1.55
CA THR A 310 -0.03 3.60 2.61
C THR A 310 -0.27 4.49 3.83
N THR A 311 -1.07 4.05 4.79
CA THR A 311 -1.40 4.82 5.99
C THR A 311 -0.15 5.25 6.79
N SER A 312 0.96 4.51 6.67
CA SER A 312 2.25 4.88 7.27
C SER A 312 2.80 6.22 6.76
N PHE A 313 2.47 6.61 5.52
CA PHE A 313 2.86 7.89 4.91
C PHE A 313 2.48 9.10 5.77
N VAL A 314 1.31 9.06 6.42
CA VAL A 314 0.75 10.15 7.24
C VAL A 314 1.71 10.60 8.33
N GLY A 315 2.51 9.67 8.89
CA GLY A 315 3.42 9.95 9.99
C GLY A 315 4.85 10.30 9.58
N ILE A 316 5.24 10.11 8.30
CA ILE A 316 6.65 10.18 7.89
C ILE A 316 7.23 11.58 8.10
N ASN A 317 6.48 12.63 7.74
CA ASN A 317 6.97 13.99 7.90
C ASN A 317 7.18 14.35 9.37
N ALA A 318 6.24 14.02 10.26
CA ALA A 318 6.41 14.24 11.69
C ALA A 318 7.54 13.37 12.29
N ALA A 319 7.71 12.13 11.82
CA ALA A 319 8.70 11.19 12.33
C ALA A 319 10.15 11.56 11.96
N LEU A 320 10.34 12.02 10.72
CA LEU A 320 11.66 12.18 10.11
C LEU A 320 11.95 13.60 9.64
N GLY A 321 10.95 14.47 9.50
CA GLY A 321 11.07 15.77 8.83
C GLY A 321 11.17 15.66 7.31
N ILE A 322 11.00 14.46 6.74
CA ILE A 322 11.08 14.22 5.30
C ILE A 322 9.74 14.59 4.65
N ASN A 323 9.78 15.52 3.70
CA ASN A 323 8.67 15.77 2.78
C ASN A 323 8.73 14.76 1.63
N VAL A 324 7.85 13.76 1.65
CA VAL A 324 7.86 12.69 0.63
C VAL A 324 7.38 13.23 -0.71
N ALA A 325 6.43 14.17 -0.72
CA ALA A 325 5.93 14.75 -1.97
C ALA A 325 7.01 15.52 -2.72
N GLU A 326 7.80 16.31 -2.01
CA GLU A 326 8.99 16.96 -2.55
C GLU A 326 9.94 15.94 -3.19
N ASN A 327 10.22 14.83 -2.50
CA ASN A 327 11.13 13.79 -3.00
C ASN A 327 10.57 13.06 -4.23
N ILE A 328 9.26 12.84 -4.32
CA ILE A 328 8.60 12.30 -5.52
C ILE A 328 8.75 13.26 -6.71
N LEU A 329 8.58 14.56 -6.49
CA LEU A 329 8.81 15.57 -7.53
C LEU A 329 10.29 15.63 -7.93
N GLN A 330 11.20 15.43 -6.97
CA GLN A 330 12.63 15.37 -7.24
C GLN A 330 13.03 14.13 -8.06
N LEU A 331 12.34 13.00 -7.88
CA LEU A 331 12.53 11.81 -8.72
C LEU A 331 12.29 12.07 -10.21
N LEU A 332 11.52 13.10 -10.58
CA LEU A 332 11.35 13.50 -11.98
C LEU A 332 12.64 14.06 -12.58
N LYS A 333 13.47 14.70 -11.75
CA LYS A 333 14.72 15.37 -12.16
C LYS A 333 15.95 14.52 -11.89
N GLY A 334 15.93 13.67 -10.87
CA GLY A 334 17.11 12.94 -10.42
C GLY A 334 16.83 11.92 -9.33
N LYS A 335 17.74 11.83 -8.37
CA LYS A 335 17.64 11.02 -7.15
C LYS A 335 16.96 11.85 -6.05
N PRO A 336 16.28 11.23 -5.07
CA PRO A 336 15.69 11.95 -3.95
C PRO A 336 16.78 12.45 -3.00
N THR A 337 16.51 13.56 -2.30
CA THR A 337 17.34 14.10 -1.22
C THR A 337 16.67 13.75 0.11
N LEU A 338 17.06 12.61 0.66
CA LEU A 338 16.51 12.08 1.90
C LEU A 338 17.35 12.55 3.10
N ASN A 339 16.99 13.70 3.65
CA ASN A 339 17.62 14.27 4.84
C ASN A 339 16.64 14.21 6.01
N ALA A 340 16.79 13.22 6.89
CA ALA A 340 16.02 13.16 8.12
C ALA A 340 16.48 14.28 9.08
N VAL A 341 15.55 15.15 9.46
CA VAL A 341 15.73 16.23 10.45
C VAL A 341 15.36 15.74 11.85
N TYR A 342 14.43 14.79 11.92
CA TYR A 342 13.97 14.18 13.16
C TYR A 342 14.29 12.68 13.16
N ASN A 343 14.22 12.09 14.35
CA ASN A 343 14.29 10.64 14.52
C ASN A 343 13.38 10.24 15.69
N GLN A 344 12.07 10.29 15.46
CA GLN A 344 11.08 9.95 16.47
C GLN A 344 10.04 8.97 15.90
N SER A 345 9.43 8.19 16.78
CA SER A 345 8.33 7.31 16.39
C SER A 345 7.00 8.02 16.50
N ILE A 346 6.17 7.93 15.46
CA ILE A 346 4.85 8.55 15.41
C ILE A 346 3.77 7.47 15.40
N THR A 347 2.82 7.56 16.33
CA THR A 347 1.69 6.64 16.40
C THR A 347 0.53 7.16 15.58
N ILE A 348 0.02 6.34 14.66
CA ILE A 348 -1.21 6.56 13.92
C ILE A 348 -2.24 5.54 14.41
N LYS A 349 -3.39 6.02 14.90
CA LYS A 349 -4.54 5.17 15.22
C LYS A 349 -5.44 5.07 13.99
N VAL A 350 -5.69 3.85 13.53
CA VAL A 350 -6.50 3.60 12.32
C VAL A 350 -8.00 3.54 12.67
N LYS A 351 -8.32 3.03 13.87
CA LYS A 351 -9.65 3.18 14.47
C LYS A 351 -9.72 4.41 15.37
N GLN A 352 -10.75 5.23 15.19
CA GLN A 352 -11.34 5.95 16.32
C GLN A 352 -12.26 4.96 17.02
N ASN A 353 -12.12 4.77 18.33
CA ASN A 353 -13.16 4.06 19.07
C ASN A 353 -14.45 4.88 18.90
N GLU A 354 -15.55 4.22 18.54
CA GLU A 354 -16.90 4.78 18.71
C GLU A 354 -17.22 4.84 20.21
N SER A 355 -16.48 5.66 20.97
CA SER A 355 -16.74 6.09 22.35
C SER A 355 -15.50 6.82 22.86
N ASP A 356 -15.59 8.15 22.93
CA ASP A 356 -15.29 8.94 24.13
C ASP A 356 -16.03 10.29 24.05
#